data_AF-A0A2K4ZIM2-F1
#
_entry.id   AF-A0A2K4ZIM2-F1
#
_cell.length_a   1.000
_cell.length_b   1.000
_cell.length_c   1.000
_cell.angle_alpha   90.00
_cell.angle_beta   90.00
_cell.angle_gamma   90.00
#
_symmetry.space_group_name_H-M   'P 1'
#
loop_
_entity.id
_entity.type
_entity.pdbx_description
1 polymer ?
#
loop_
_entity_poly.entity_id
_entity_poly.type
_entity_poly.pdbx_seq_one_letter_code
_entity_poly.pdbx_strand_id
1 'polypeptide(L)'
;MVVEPSYESLALTEKVSELGQSIGKPVYLVFNKVDEENREWMRENAYEGADLICEMPAEKSISASGLKGRELSNGYSAIIRLAVFLEGKQ
;
A
#
# COMPACT_ATOMS: atom_id res chain seq x y z
N MET A 1 1.16 -4.68 4.60
CA MET A 1 1.66 -3.45 5.24
C MET A 1 1.25 -2.27 4.37
N VAL A 2 0.65 -1.23 4.97
CA VAL A 2 0.41 0.04 4.27
C VAL A 2 1.64 0.92 4.44
N VAL A 3 2.16 1.45 3.35
CA VAL A 3 3.41 2.21 3.29
C VAL A 3 3.11 3.61 2.77
N GLU A 4 3.50 4.64 3.51
CA GLU A 4 3.37 6.04 3.08
C GLU A 4 4.71 6.55 2.49
N PRO A 5 4.71 7.63 1.69
CA PRO A 5 5.92 8.25 1.14
C PRO A 5 6.74 8.94 2.24
N SER A 6 7.33 8.14 3.13
CA SER A 6 8.22 8.56 4.20
C SER A 6 9.38 7.58 4.29
N TYR A 7 10.57 8.10 4.62
CA TYR A 7 11.78 7.29 4.76
C TYR A 7 11.57 6.19 5.81
N GLU A 8 10.96 6.52 6.94
CA GLU A 8 10.70 5.58 8.03
C GLU A 8 9.77 4.45 7.60
N SER A 9 8.69 4.75 6.85
CA SER A 9 7.77 3.71 6.38
C SER A 9 8.44 2.75 5.41
N LEU A 10 9.29 3.27 4.51
CA LEU A 10 10.03 2.47 3.53
C LEU A 10 11.09 1.60 4.22
N ALA A 11 11.89 2.16 5.11
CA ALA A 11 12.91 1.44 5.88
C ALA A 11 12.30 0.31 6.76
N LEU A 12 11.08 0.46 7.23
CA LEU A 12 10.39 -0.57 8.02
C LEU A 12 9.90 -1.76 7.21
N THR A 13 9.80 -1.65 5.88
CA THR A 13 9.25 -2.72 5.03
C THR A 13 10.06 -4.01 5.13
N GLU A 14 11.39 -3.91 5.18
CA GLU A 14 12.28 -5.07 5.36
C GLU A 14 12.01 -5.75 6.70
N LYS A 15 12.02 -4.97 7.79
CA LYS A 15 11.92 -5.55 9.13
C LYS A 15 10.58 -6.24 9.37
N VAL A 16 9.49 -5.64 8.89
CA VAL A 16 8.15 -6.24 8.98
C VAL A 16 8.07 -7.50 8.11
N SER A 17 8.70 -7.51 6.95
CA SER A 17 8.73 -8.67 6.05
C SER A 17 9.50 -9.84 6.65
N GLU A 18 10.68 -9.59 7.24
CA GLU A 18 11.44 -10.61 7.98
C GLU A 18 10.63 -11.22 9.12
N LEU A 19 9.93 -10.38 9.90
CA LEU A 19 9.08 -10.84 11.01
C LEU A 19 7.95 -11.73 10.50
N GLY A 20 7.26 -11.34 9.43
CA GLY A 20 6.22 -12.16 8.81
C GLY A 20 6.76 -13.51 8.31
N GLN A 21 7.88 -13.48 7.60
CA GLN A 21 8.54 -14.70 7.11
C GLN A 21 8.95 -15.63 8.26
N SER A 22 9.45 -15.09 9.37
CA SER A 22 9.85 -15.87 10.55
C SER A 22 8.71 -16.66 11.20
N ILE A 23 7.46 -16.23 10.99
CA ILE A 23 6.24 -16.90 11.50
C ILE A 23 5.43 -17.58 10.39
N GLY A 24 6.02 -17.73 9.19
CA GLY A 24 5.38 -18.37 8.04
C GLY A 24 4.16 -17.59 7.48
N LYS A 25 4.15 -16.27 7.62
CA LYS A 25 3.09 -15.40 7.08
C LYS A 25 3.64 -14.47 6.00
N PRO A 26 3.08 -14.49 4.78
CA PRO A 26 3.52 -13.57 3.73
C PRO A 26 3.17 -12.13 4.11
N VAL A 27 4.05 -11.21 3.73
CA VAL A 27 3.83 -9.76 3.86
C VAL A 27 3.76 -9.17 2.47
N TYR A 28 2.66 -8.47 2.20
CA TYR A 28 2.43 -7.72 0.96
C TYR A 28 2.47 -6.22 1.25
N LEU A 29 2.92 -5.43 0.28
CA LEU A 29 2.98 -3.98 0.39
C LEU A 29 1.79 -3.32 -0.33
N VAL A 30 1.23 -2.31 0.31
CA VAL A 30 0.24 -1.39 -0.27
C VAL A 30 0.82 0.01 -0.13
N PHE A 31 1.22 0.62 -1.24
CA PHE A 31 1.64 2.01 -1.23
C PHE A 31 0.42 2.92 -1.14
N ASN A 32 0.45 3.86 -0.21
CA ASN A 32 -0.61 4.82 0.04
C ASN A 32 -0.09 6.24 -0.20
N LYS A 33 -0.99 7.13 -0.66
CA LYS A 33 -0.66 8.52 -0.99
C LYS A 33 0.41 8.63 -2.09
N VAL A 34 0.31 7.77 -3.10
CA VAL A 34 1.22 7.79 -4.25
C VAL A 34 0.87 8.94 -5.19
N ASP A 35 1.87 9.71 -5.60
CA ASP A 35 1.77 10.72 -6.66
C ASP A 35 2.95 10.59 -7.63
N GLU A 36 3.01 11.43 -8.65
CA GLU A 36 4.07 11.37 -9.65
C GLU A 36 5.46 11.73 -9.08
N GLU A 37 5.52 12.49 -7.99
CA GLU A 37 6.80 12.92 -7.39
C GLU A 37 7.41 11.81 -6.54
N ASN A 38 6.58 11.02 -5.85
CA ASN A 38 7.05 10.03 -4.89
C ASN A 38 7.05 8.58 -5.41
N ARG A 39 6.34 8.28 -6.50
CA ARG A 39 6.14 6.89 -6.97
C ARG A 39 7.44 6.13 -7.19
N GLU A 40 8.35 6.69 -7.98
CA GLU A 40 9.63 6.03 -8.31
C GLU A 40 10.47 5.83 -7.06
N TRP A 41 10.60 6.89 -6.25
CA TRP A 41 11.33 6.84 -4.99
C TRP A 41 10.81 5.74 -4.05
N MET A 42 9.49 5.63 -3.88
CA MET A 42 8.90 4.58 -3.05
C MET A 42 9.20 3.17 -3.59
N ARG A 43 9.17 2.98 -4.92
CA ARG A 43 9.48 1.68 -5.55
C ARG A 43 10.93 1.28 -5.37
N GLU A 44 11.85 2.24 -5.48
CA GLU A 44 13.29 2.01 -5.34
C GLU A 44 13.73 1.75 -3.90
N ASN A 45 13.00 2.28 -2.91
CA ASN A 45 13.40 2.24 -1.51
C ASN A 45 12.58 1.28 -0.64
N ALA A 46 11.54 0.65 -1.20
CA ALA A 46 10.82 -0.41 -0.52
C ALA A 46 11.60 -1.74 -0.61
N TYR A 47 11.39 -2.61 0.37
CA TYR A 47 12.03 -3.92 0.42
C TYR A 47 11.61 -4.80 -0.78
N GLU A 48 12.61 -5.19 -1.58
CA GLU A 48 12.41 -6.00 -2.79
C GLU A 48 11.83 -7.39 -2.51
N GLY A 49 12.01 -7.92 -1.30
CA GLY A 49 11.53 -9.25 -0.91
C GLY A 49 10.04 -9.32 -0.53
N ALA A 50 9.28 -8.23 -0.73
CA ALA A 50 7.85 -8.18 -0.49
C ALA A 50 7.09 -7.65 -1.71
N ASP A 51 6.05 -8.36 -2.12
CA ASP A 51 5.28 -8.00 -3.31
C ASP A 51 4.43 -6.74 -3.08
N LEU A 52 4.56 -5.77 -3.97
CA LEU A 52 3.67 -4.61 -4.06
C LEU A 52 2.38 -5.02 -4.79
N ILE A 53 1.26 -5.01 -4.07
CA ILE A 53 -0.04 -5.48 -4.60
C ILE A 53 -1.03 -4.36 -4.89
N CYS A 54 -0.74 -3.13 -4.45
CA CYS A 54 -1.62 -1.98 -4.67
C CYS A 54 -0.87 -0.65 -4.51
N GLU A 55 -1.20 0.31 -5.38
CA GLU A 55 -0.84 1.72 -5.23
C GLU A 55 -2.11 2.56 -5.13
N MET A 56 -2.29 3.23 -4.00
CA MET A 56 -3.40 4.13 -3.73
C MET A 56 -2.97 5.58 -3.98
N PRO A 57 -3.68 6.33 -4.85
CA PRO A 57 -3.25 7.67 -5.23
C PRO A 57 -3.45 8.69 -4.10
N ALA A 58 -2.63 9.74 -4.09
CA ALA A 58 -2.76 10.91 -3.21
C ALA A 58 -3.91 11.84 -3.62
N GLU A 59 -5.12 11.31 -3.77
CA GLU A 59 -6.27 12.13 -4.15
C GLU A 59 -6.88 12.89 -2.97
N LYS A 60 -7.14 14.19 -3.17
CA LYS A 60 -7.84 15.04 -2.20
C LYS A 60 -9.24 14.52 -1.85
N SER A 61 -9.90 13.84 -2.79
CA SER A 61 -11.22 13.23 -2.59
C SER A 61 -11.18 12.12 -1.54
N ILE A 62 -10.15 11.29 -1.56
CA ILE A 62 -9.92 10.19 -0.63
C ILE A 62 -9.64 10.75 0.76
N SER A 63 -8.69 11.69 0.87
CA SER A 63 -8.33 12.29 2.16
C SER A 63 -9.49 13.07 2.78
N ALA A 64 -10.26 13.81 1.97
CA ALA A 64 -11.45 14.52 2.45
C ALA A 64 -12.56 13.58 2.94
N SER A 65 -12.73 12.42 2.30
CA SER A 65 -13.71 11.42 2.74
C SER A 65 -13.28 10.78 4.06
N GLY A 66 -12.01 10.39 4.18
CA GLY A 66 -11.43 9.87 5.43
C GLY A 66 -11.53 10.87 6.59
N LEU A 67 -11.22 12.15 6.34
CA LEU A 67 -11.37 13.21 7.34
C LEU A 67 -12.83 13.41 7.80
N LYS A 68 -13.79 13.20 6.90
CA LYS A 68 -15.23 13.36 7.18
C LYS A 68 -15.91 12.07 7.66
N GLY A 69 -15.17 10.98 7.85
CA GLY A 69 -15.73 9.67 8.19
C GLY A 69 -16.70 9.13 7.15
N ARG A 70 -16.51 9.49 5.88
CA ARG A 70 -17.36 9.04 4.76
C ARG A 70 -16.70 7.89 4.04
N GLU A 71 -17.52 6.92 3.66
CA GLU A 71 -17.09 5.83 2.79
C GLU A 71 -16.67 6.35 1.41
N LEU A 72 -15.71 5.65 0.82
CA LEU A 72 -15.23 5.92 -0.53
C LEU A 72 -16.23 5.37 -1.56
N SER A 73 -17.06 6.24 -2.12
CA SER A 73 -18.10 5.85 -3.10
C SER A 73 -17.61 5.67 -4.54
N ASN A 74 -16.37 6.05 -4.85
CA ASN A 74 -15.93 6.28 -6.24
C ASN A 74 -15.41 5.02 -6.96
N GLY A 75 -15.60 3.81 -6.40
CA GLY A 75 -15.21 2.57 -7.09
C GLY A 75 -13.74 2.55 -7.49
N TYR A 76 -12.84 2.87 -6.56
CA TYR A 76 -11.40 2.96 -6.83
C TYR A 76 -10.86 1.62 -7.33
N SER A 77 -10.40 1.60 -8.59
CA SER A 77 -9.94 0.36 -9.23
C SER A 77 -8.79 -0.32 -8.48
N ALA A 78 -7.94 0.45 -7.81
CA ALA A 78 -6.88 -0.06 -6.94
C ALA A 78 -7.44 -0.85 -5.74
N ILE A 79 -8.47 -0.33 -5.07
CA ILE A 79 -9.15 -1.01 -3.95
C ILE A 79 -9.85 -2.27 -4.44
N ILE A 80 -10.53 -2.19 -5.60
CA ILE A 80 -11.24 -3.34 -6.18
C ILE A 80 -10.26 -4.46 -6.52
N ARG A 81 -9.14 -4.14 -7.21
CA ARG A 81 -8.10 -5.13 -7.53
C ARG A 81 -7.47 -5.72 -6.27
N LEU A 82 -7.21 -4.89 -5.26
CA LEU A 82 -6.70 -5.35 -3.97
C LEU A 82 -7.68 -6.32 -3.29
N ALA A 83 -8.98 -6.01 -3.27
CA ALA A 83 -10.00 -6.88 -2.71
C ALA A 83 -10.06 -8.23 -3.43
N VAL A 84 -10.07 -8.23 -4.77
CA VAL A 84 -10.06 -9.46 -5.58
C VAL A 84 -8.82 -10.32 -5.27
N PHE A 85 -7.65 -9.70 -5.19
CA PHE A 85 -6.40 -10.37 -4.81
C PHE A 85 -6.51 -11.02 -3.42
N LEU A 86 -7.01 -10.28 -2.42
CA LEU A 86 -7.14 -10.76 -1.05
C LEU A 86 -8.18 -11.88 -0.88
N GLU A 87 -9.24 -11.88 -1.70
CA GLU A 87 -10.25 -12.93 -1.72
C GLU A 87 -9.76 -14.23 -2.38
N GLY A 88 -8.56 -14.24 -2.97
CA GLY A 88 -8.02 -15.40 -3.68
C GLY A 88 -8.80 -15.75 -4.95
N LYS A 89 -9.59 -14.82 -5.49
CA LYS A 89 -10.32 -14.97 -6.73
C LYS A 89 -9.42 -14.50 -7.88
N GLN A 90 -8.59 -15.39 -8.40
CA GLN A 90 -7.83 -15.19 -9.64
C GLN A 90 -8.57 -15.81 -10.83
#